data_AF-A0A397CH73-F1
#
_entry.id   AF-A0A397CH73-F1
#
_cell.length_a   1.000
_cell.length_b   1.000
_cell.length_c   1.000
_cell.angle_alpha   90.00
_cell.angle_beta   90.00
_cell.angle_gamma   90.00
#
_symmetry.space_group_name_H-M   'P 1'
#
loop_
_entity.id
_entity.type
_entity.pdbx_description
1 polymer ?
#
loop_
_entity_poly.entity_id
_entity_poly.type
_entity_poly.pdbx_seq_one_letter_code
_entity_poly.pdbx_strand_id
1 'polypeptide(L)'
;MGWRAHLAVVVAWCCGLLLAEASPILLSVDINVQGQHIPLDFHQGQEPIDVIERFRADHALPMDFQQRALEAVCESIPCTRASPIIFATSIHGEDNEFVGEFQLMQGDEPADAVASFCRQHNIPRPFQLNMLQSICNQPNIACARSDALLYRQVITDETGSVLGALEIFDSQEPVDAIFAFLQPMLATSTSVEHMLRQLLQVVCQSTVATCSRTIPLLFRHPIVGPDGTDYGTLEIYYGQEPADAIFSFAYKYDQGIQSAASTAIVFSSPIQLETGSADDEHPILTLYAGDEVADVLFHFGRQHNLTFPMRSQLFGMLCNRPPITCTRGHAVVYARTFAIET
;
A
#
# COMPACT_ATOMS: atom_id res chain seq x y z
N MET A 1 -47.54 -0.64 29.79
CA MET A 1 -46.80 -1.74 30.43
C MET A 1 -45.55 -1.99 29.60
N GLY A 2 -44.32 -1.69 29.98
CA GLY A 2 -43.74 -1.03 31.14
C GLY A 2 -42.32 -0.63 30.74
N TRP A 3 -41.89 0.59 31.09
CA TRP A 3 -40.51 1.02 30.96
C TRP A 3 -39.62 0.23 31.93
N ARG A 4 -38.51 -0.31 31.44
CA ARG A 4 -37.42 -0.80 32.30
C ARG A 4 -36.26 0.18 32.21
N ALA A 5 -36.15 1.02 33.22
CA ALA A 5 -34.96 1.79 33.51
C ALA A 5 -33.86 0.82 33.96
N HIS A 6 -32.75 0.76 33.23
CA HIS A 6 -31.54 0.11 33.70
C HIS A 6 -30.75 1.12 34.54
N LEU A 7 -30.83 0.96 35.86
CA LEU A 7 -29.96 1.62 36.82
C LEU A 7 -28.52 1.18 36.57
N ALA A 8 -27.67 2.12 36.13
CA ALA A 8 -26.23 1.94 36.18
C ALA A 8 -25.80 1.99 37.66
N VAL A 9 -25.37 0.84 38.18
CA VAL A 9 -24.75 0.75 39.50
C VAL A 9 -23.33 1.28 39.36
N VAL A 10 -23.10 2.51 39.83
CA VAL A 10 -21.74 3.01 40.08
C VAL A 10 -21.24 2.27 41.31
N VAL A 11 -20.46 1.20 41.10
CA VAL A 11 -19.72 0.57 42.19
C VAL A 11 -18.53 1.49 42.49
N ALA A 12 -18.73 2.41 43.43
CA ALA A 12 -17.64 3.14 44.04
C ALA A 12 -16.80 2.15 44.85
N TRP A 13 -15.71 1.67 44.24
CA TRP A 13 -14.63 1.05 45.00
C TRP A 13 -13.99 2.13 45.86
N CYS A 14 -14.32 2.14 47.15
CA CYS A 14 -13.48 2.74 48.18
C CYS A 14 -12.15 1.98 48.17
N CYS A 15 -11.21 2.43 47.34
CA CYS A 15 -9.82 2.04 47.47
C CYS A 15 -9.34 2.51 48.84
N GLY A 16 -9.00 1.56 49.71
CA GLY A 16 -8.26 1.85 50.92
C GLY A 16 -7.00 2.65 50.58
N LEU A 17 -6.74 3.67 51.38
CA LEU A 17 -5.50 4.43 51.39
C LEU A 17 -4.32 3.47 51.62
N LEU A 18 -3.78 2.92 50.54
CA LEU A 18 -2.38 2.49 50.49
C LEU A 18 -1.57 3.78 50.52
N LEU A 19 -0.93 4.05 51.65
CA LEU A 19 0.14 5.03 51.72
C LEU A 19 1.19 4.61 50.68
N ALA A 20 1.23 5.31 49.55
CA ALA A 20 2.31 5.19 48.60
C ALA A 20 3.58 5.65 49.32
N GLU A 21 4.43 4.71 49.74
CA GLU A 21 5.78 5.05 50.18
C GLU A 21 6.46 5.80 49.04
N ALA A 22 6.84 7.06 49.28
CA ALA A 22 7.52 7.86 48.29
C ALA A 22 8.84 7.16 47.92
N SER A 23 9.00 6.84 46.64
CA SER A 23 10.23 6.26 46.09
C SER A 23 11.44 7.12 46.46
N PRO A 24 12.62 6.53 46.73
CA PRO A 24 13.79 7.27 47.18
C PRO A 24 14.23 8.29 46.11
N ILE A 25 14.66 9.47 46.58
CA ILE A 25 15.26 10.51 45.72
C ILE A 25 16.67 10.05 45.33
N LEU A 26 16.96 10.04 44.03
CA LEU A 26 18.27 9.73 43.47
C LEU A 26 19.12 10.99 43.29
N LEU A 27 18.49 12.09 42.88
CA LEU A 27 19.13 13.38 42.64
C LEU A 27 18.14 14.50 42.96
N SER A 28 18.63 15.58 43.54
CA SER A 28 17.88 16.83 43.71
C SER A 28 18.75 17.97 43.22
N VAL A 29 18.20 18.81 42.35
CA VAL A 29 18.90 19.96 41.76
C VAL A 29 18.16 21.23 42.11
N ASP A 30 18.82 22.20 42.74
CA ASP A 30 18.24 23.50 43.03
C ASP A 30 18.20 24.38 41.77
N ILE A 31 17.00 24.68 41.28
CA ILE A 31 16.79 25.53 40.09
C ILE A 31 16.30 26.91 40.52
N ASN A 32 16.96 27.96 40.01
CA ASN A 32 16.50 29.34 40.21
C ASN A 32 15.43 29.69 39.17
N VAL A 33 14.19 29.85 39.63
CA VAL A 33 13.04 30.30 38.84
C VAL A 33 12.61 31.66 39.37
N GLN A 34 12.82 32.71 38.57
CA GLN A 34 12.41 34.09 38.91
C GLN A 34 12.93 34.60 40.28
N GLY A 35 14.12 34.15 40.70
CA GLY A 35 14.72 34.54 41.99
C GLY A 35 14.35 33.63 43.16
N GLN A 36 13.51 32.62 42.94
CA GLN A 36 13.19 31.59 43.92
C GLN A 36 13.93 30.28 43.59
N HIS A 37 14.55 29.68 44.60
CA HIS A 37 15.16 28.36 44.49
C HIS A 37 14.08 27.29 44.69
N ILE A 38 13.88 26.46 43.67
CA ILE A 38 12.89 25.39 43.65
C ILE A 38 13.64 24.08 43.37
N PRO A 39 13.48 23.05 44.22
CA PRO A 39 14.13 21.77 44.00
C PRO A 39 13.48 21.02 42.83
N LEU A 40 14.32 20.47 41.97
CA LEU A 40 13.97 19.50 40.93
C LEU A 40 14.41 18.11 41.40
N ASP A 41 13.45 17.35 41.92
CA ASP A 41 13.70 16.04 42.53
C ASP A 41 13.45 14.89 41.54
N PHE A 42 14.44 14.01 41.43
CA PHE A 42 14.39 12.80 40.60
C PHE A 42 14.28 11.57 41.49
N HIS A 43 13.16 10.85 41.41
CA HIS A 43 12.95 9.65 42.20
C HIS A 43 13.31 8.38 41.43
N GLN A 44 13.63 7.32 42.16
CA GLN A 44 13.90 6.00 41.58
C GLN A 44 12.73 5.50 40.73
N GLY A 45 13.04 5.06 39.50
CA GLY A 45 12.06 4.54 38.55
C GLY A 45 11.40 5.60 37.66
N GLN A 46 11.68 6.89 37.87
CA GLN A 46 11.25 7.95 36.98
C GLN A 46 12.25 8.15 35.85
N GLU A 47 11.76 8.46 34.65
CA GLU A 47 12.62 8.92 33.57
C GLU A 47 12.93 10.41 33.76
N PRO A 48 14.22 10.81 33.79
CA PRO A 48 14.60 12.20 34.03
C PRO A 48 13.98 13.21 33.07
N ILE A 49 13.87 12.88 31.78
CA ILE A 49 13.32 13.83 30.79
C ILE A 49 11.83 14.15 31.05
N ASP A 50 11.03 13.21 31.57
CA ASP A 50 9.63 13.49 31.88
C ASP A 50 9.48 14.41 33.11
N VAL A 51 10.38 14.24 34.10
CA VAL A 51 10.44 15.09 35.30
C VAL A 51 10.86 16.51 34.91
N ILE A 52 11.89 16.63 34.07
CA ILE A 52 12.37 17.91 33.53
C ILE A 52 11.26 18.60 32.74
N GLU A 53 10.56 17.87 31.87
CA GLU A 53 9.49 18.46 31.05
C GLU A 53 8.32 18.96 31.90
N ARG A 54 7.90 18.19 32.90
CA ARG A 54 6.86 18.63 33.83
C ARG A 54 7.26 19.89 34.56
N PHE A 55 8.47 19.92 35.12
CA PHE A 55 9.00 21.12 35.79
C PHE A 55 9.08 22.32 34.85
N ARG A 56 9.55 22.11 33.62
CA ARG A 56 9.62 23.16 32.60
C ARG A 56 8.23 23.72 32.29
N ALA A 57 7.23 22.87 32.11
CA ALA A 57 5.86 23.26 31.81
C ALA A 57 5.22 24.02 32.98
N ASP A 58 5.35 23.50 34.21
CA ASP A 58 4.76 24.08 35.43
C ASP A 58 5.33 25.47 35.74
N HIS A 59 6.59 25.71 35.38
CA HIS A 59 7.30 26.97 35.61
C HIS A 59 7.44 27.84 34.35
N ALA A 60 6.76 27.48 33.25
CA ALA A 60 6.81 28.17 31.96
C ALA A 60 8.25 28.48 31.48
N LEU A 61 9.16 27.52 31.69
CA LEU A 61 10.55 27.66 31.31
C LEU A 61 10.74 27.43 29.80
N PRO A 62 11.73 28.09 29.18
CA PRO A 62 11.98 27.98 27.75
C PRO A 62 12.49 26.57 27.37
N MET A 63 12.32 26.18 26.10
CA MET A 63 12.68 24.83 25.62
C MET A 63 14.18 24.50 25.76
N ASP A 64 15.06 25.50 25.69
CA ASP A 64 16.50 25.33 25.88
C ASP A 64 16.87 24.90 27.32
N PHE A 65 16.00 25.17 28.31
CA PHE A 65 16.15 24.62 29.65
C PHE A 65 16.07 23.08 29.63
N GLN A 66 15.14 22.51 28.86
CA GLN A 66 14.92 21.06 28.80
C GLN A 66 16.21 20.34 28.40
N GLN A 67 16.82 20.78 27.30
CA GLN A 67 18.04 20.18 26.76
C GLN A 67 19.21 20.30 27.75
N ARG A 68 19.46 21.49 28.29
CA ARG A 68 20.56 21.71 29.25
C ARG A 68 20.38 20.93 30.54
N ALA A 69 19.16 20.90 31.07
CA ALA A 69 18.85 20.16 32.28
C ALA A 69 19.03 18.66 32.05
N LEU A 70 18.60 18.14 30.91
CA LEU A 70 18.78 16.74 30.57
C LEU A 70 20.27 16.38 30.48
N GLU A 71 21.07 17.15 29.73
CA GLU A 71 22.50 16.93 29.60
C GLU A 71 23.19 16.88 30.98
N ALA A 72 22.93 17.85 31.85
CA ALA A 72 23.52 17.90 33.19
C ALA A 72 23.05 16.76 34.11
N VAL A 73 21.77 16.39 34.05
CA VAL A 73 21.21 15.34 34.90
C VAL A 73 21.70 13.96 34.47
N CYS A 74 21.80 13.70 33.16
CA CYS A 74 22.24 12.41 32.63
C CYS A 74 23.74 12.13 32.86
N GLU A 75 24.53 13.13 33.23
CA GLU A 75 25.90 12.93 33.75
C GLU A 75 25.90 12.31 35.16
N SER A 76 24.84 12.53 35.93
CA SER A 76 24.76 12.14 37.35
C SER A 76 23.91 10.89 37.58
N ILE A 77 22.86 10.69 36.78
CA ILE A 77 21.93 9.56 36.89
C ILE A 77 21.65 8.96 35.51
N PRO A 78 21.32 7.66 35.41
CA PRO A 78 21.02 7.04 34.14
C PRO A 78 19.74 7.60 33.52
N CYS A 79 19.84 8.01 32.26
CA CYS A 79 18.71 8.36 31.42
C CYS A 79 18.53 7.29 30.35
N THR A 80 17.29 6.92 30.06
CA THR A 80 16.98 5.95 29.00
C THR A 80 16.37 6.61 27.76
N ARG A 81 15.87 7.86 27.89
CA ARG A 81 15.22 8.60 26.81
C ARG A 81 15.71 10.05 26.74
N ALA A 82 15.74 10.56 25.51
CA ALA A 82 16.12 11.95 25.22
C ALA A 82 14.92 12.89 25.04
N SER A 83 13.72 12.35 24.83
CA SER A 83 12.48 13.10 24.65
C SER A 83 11.43 12.66 25.67
N PRO A 84 10.59 13.57 26.19
CA PRO A 84 9.55 13.21 27.14
C PRO A 84 8.34 12.57 26.43
N ILE A 85 7.52 11.85 27.21
CA ILE A 85 6.21 11.39 26.75
C ILE A 85 5.23 12.56 26.80
N ILE A 86 4.59 12.89 25.67
CA ILE A 86 3.58 13.95 25.58
C ILE A 86 2.15 13.42 25.63
N PHE A 87 1.96 12.14 25.34
CA PHE A 87 0.68 11.45 25.45
C PHE A 87 0.89 9.96 25.71
N ALA A 88 0.09 9.40 26.62
CA ALA A 88 0.09 7.97 26.90
C ALA A 88 -1.33 7.49 27.16
N THR A 89 -1.65 6.28 26.73
CA THR A 89 -2.92 5.63 27.02
C THR A 89 -2.80 4.11 26.94
N SER A 90 -3.52 3.42 27.81
CA SER A 90 -3.74 1.98 27.68
C SER A 90 -4.63 1.71 26.47
N ILE A 91 -4.24 0.76 25.64
CA ILE A 91 -5.01 0.29 24.49
C ILE A 91 -5.61 -1.07 24.82
N HIS A 92 -6.91 -1.19 24.57
CA HIS A 92 -7.68 -2.41 24.76
C HIS A 92 -8.30 -2.88 23.45
N GLY A 93 -8.36 -4.20 23.25
CA GLY A 93 -8.99 -4.85 22.10
C GLY A 93 -10.51 -4.91 22.19
N GLU A 94 -11.15 -5.57 21.23
CA GLU A 94 -12.62 -5.67 21.15
C GLU A 94 -13.25 -6.36 22.38
N ASP A 95 -12.55 -7.34 22.96
CA ASP A 95 -12.96 -8.06 24.17
C ASP A 95 -12.47 -7.40 25.48
N ASN A 96 -12.10 -6.11 25.41
CA ASN A 96 -11.50 -5.35 26.51
C ASN A 96 -10.16 -5.93 27.02
N GLU A 97 -9.56 -6.83 26.25
CA GLU A 97 -8.24 -7.38 26.52
C GLU A 97 -7.17 -6.29 26.44
N PHE A 98 -6.21 -6.31 27.35
CA PHE A 98 -5.12 -5.34 27.34
C PHE A 98 -4.14 -5.66 26.22
N VAL A 99 -3.97 -4.73 25.29
CA VAL A 99 -3.07 -4.87 24.14
C VAL A 99 -1.69 -4.33 24.48
N GLY A 100 -1.63 -3.14 25.10
CA GLY A 100 -0.39 -2.49 25.46
C GLY A 100 -0.58 -1.04 25.89
N GLU A 101 0.48 -0.43 26.41
CA GLU A 101 0.55 1.01 26.65
C GLU A 101 1.06 1.70 25.39
N PHE A 102 0.26 2.58 24.81
CA PHE A 102 0.71 3.47 23.77
C PHE A 102 1.38 4.70 24.38
N GLN A 103 2.53 5.07 23.84
CA GLN A 103 3.29 6.26 24.24
C GLN A 103 3.66 7.05 22.99
N LEU A 104 3.38 8.36 23.01
CA LEU A 104 3.79 9.31 22.00
C LEU A 104 4.84 10.25 22.59
N MET A 105 6.01 10.28 21.97
CA MET A 105 7.13 11.09 22.43
C MET A 105 7.09 12.50 21.82
N GLN A 106 7.69 13.47 22.50
CA GLN A 106 7.84 14.82 21.95
C GLN A 106 8.68 14.80 20.67
N GLY A 107 8.12 15.38 19.60
CA GLY A 107 8.77 15.46 18.29
C GLY A 107 8.46 14.30 17.36
N ASP A 108 7.85 13.22 17.85
CA ASP A 108 7.40 12.12 16.99
C ASP A 108 6.16 12.53 16.19
N GLU A 109 6.07 12.03 14.96
CA GLU A 109 4.84 12.09 14.20
C GLU A 109 3.84 11.06 14.74
N PRO A 110 2.61 11.47 15.14
CA PRO A 110 1.61 10.54 15.66
C PRO A 110 1.27 9.40 14.69
N ALA A 111 1.23 9.66 13.38
CA ALA A 111 0.98 8.62 12.38
C ALA A 111 2.03 7.48 12.45
N ASP A 112 3.31 7.81 12.61
CA ASP A 112 4.39 6.82 12.73
C ASP A 112 4.33 6.04 14.04
N ALA A 113 4.14 6.75 15.15
CA ALA A 113 4.05 6.13 16.46
C ALA A 113 2.89 5.13 16.50
N VAL A 114 1.71 5.53 16.01
CA VAL A 114 0.52 4.68 15.95
C VAL A 114 0.73 3.49 15.01
N ALA A 115 1.33 3.70 13.83
CA ALA A 115 1.64 2.60 12.91
C ALA A 115 2.64 1.61 13.50
N SER A 116 3.68 2.09 14.15
CA SER A 116 4.68 1.25 14.82
C SER A 116 4.04 0.39 15.90
N PHE A 117 3.23 1.00 16.77
CA PHE A 117 2.46 0.30 17.80
C PHE A 117 1.54 -0.76 17.17
N CYS A 118 0.76 -0.39 16.16
CA CYS A 118 -0.18 -1.31 15.52
C CYS A 118 0.54 -2.50 14.86
N ARG A 119 1.68 -2.28 14.19
CA ARG A 119 2.50 -3.37 13.63
C ARG A 119 3.05 -4.29 14.71
N GLN A 120 3.56 -3.74 15.81
CA GLN A 120 4.11 -4.52 16.92
C GLN A 120 3.06 -5.44 17.54
N HIS A 121 1.81 -4.99 17.60
CA HIS A 121 0.69 -5.71 18.22
C HIS A 121 -0.23 -6.42 17.21
N ASN A 122 0.15 -6.48 15.92
CA ASN A 122 -0.67 -7.05 14.83
C ASN A 122 -2.10 -6.48 14.75
N ILE A 123 -2.27 -5.20 15.06
CA ILE A 123 -3.54 -4.49 15.03
C ILE A 123 -3.89 -4.09 13.59
N PRO A 124 -5.13 -4.32 13.14
CA PRO A 124 -5.52 -4.06 11.75
C PRO A 124 -5.65 -2.57 11.43
N ARG A 125 -5.47 -2.22 10.15
CA ARG A 125 -5.49 -0.84 9.63
C ARG A 125 -6.73 -0.01 10.04
N PRO A 126 -7.97 -0.53 10.02
CA PRO A 126 -9.13 0.25 10.44
C PRO A 126 -9.02 0.75 11.89
N PHE A 127 -8.52 -0.09 12.80
CA PHE A 127 -8.29 0.30 14.18
C PHE A 127 -7.17 1.34 14.28
N GLN A 128 -6.07 1.15 13.53
CA GLN A 128 -4.97 2.11 13.45
C GLN A 128 -5.47 3.51 13.05
N LEU A 129 -6.33 3.60 12.03
CA LEU A 129 -6.90 4.88 11.56
C LEU A 129 -7.78 5.54 12.63
N ASN A 130 -8.62 4.76 13.31
CA ASN A 130 -9.45 5.27 14.41
C ASN A 130 -8.61 5.75 15.60
N MET A 131 -7.55 5.01 15.94
CA MET A 131 -6.59 5.37 16.99
C MET A 131 -5.87 6.67 16.65
N LEU A 132 -5.34 6.78 15.42
CA LEU A 132 -4.69 8.00 14.94
C LEU A 132 -5.64 9.20 14.98
N GLN A 133 -6.86 9.04 14.46
CA GLN A 133 -7.87 10.11 14.50
C GLN A 133 -8.18 10.56 15.94
N SER A 134 -8.31 9.63 16.87
CA SER A 134 -8.59 9.92 18.28
C SER A 134 -7.45 10.68 18.97
N ILE A 135 -6.20 10.34 18.61
CA ILE A 135 -4.98 11.01 19.11
C ILE A 135 -4.85 12.41 18.48
N CYS A 136 -5.05 12.54 17.17
CA CYS A 136 -4.98 13.82 16.46
C CYS A 136 -6.08 14.82 16.86
N ASN A 137 -7.17 14.34 17.45
CA ASN A 137 -8.23 15.21 17.99
C ASN A 137 -7.91 15.77 19.38
N GLN A 138 -6.80 15.36 20.01
CA GLN A 138 -6.39 15.91 21.30
C GLN A 138 -5.86 17.34 21.11
N PRO A 139 -6.24 18.30 21.99
CA PRO A 139 -5.95 19.72 21.79
C PRO A 139 -4.45 20.07 21.78
N ASN A 140 -3.60 19.22 22.39
CA ASN A 140 -2.17 19.45 22.53
C ASN A 140 -1.32 18.56 21.63
N ILE A 141 -1.94 17.82 20.69
CA ILE A 141 -1.23 16.94 19.76
C ILE A 141 -1.35 17.52 18.35
N ALA A 142 -0.19 17.77 17.74
CA ALA A 142 -0.09 18.18 16.35
C ALA A 142 0.20 16.96 15.47
N CYS A 143 -0.70 16.65 14.56
CA CYS A 143 -0.47 15.66 13.51
C CYS A 143 -0.13 16.40 12.22
N ALA A 144 1.05 16.16 11.65
CA ALA A 144 1.41 16.76 10.37
C ALA A 144 0.80 15.96 9.20
N ARG A 145 0.46 14.68 9.42
CA ARG A 145 -0.02 13.79 8.36
C ARG A 145 -0.96 12.69 8.86
N SER A 146 -1.70 12.12 7.92
CA SER A 146 -2.70 11.06 8.13
C SER A 146 -2.18 9.64 7.90
N ASP A 147 -1.02 9.52 7.25
CA ASP A 147 -0.43 8.24 6.87
C ASP A 147 0.96 8.14 7.45
N ALA A 148 1.39 6.94 7.83
CA ALA A 148 2.70 6.69 8.43
C ALA A 148 3.77 6.43 7.36
N LEU A 149 5.03 6.73 7.69
CA LEU A 149 6.16 6.64 6.78
C LEU A 149 6.75 5.25 6.96
N LEU A 150 6.54 4.39 5.95
CA LEU A 150 7.08 3.03 5.97
C LEU A 150 8.57 3.02 5.64
N TYR A 151 8.95 3.86 4.68
CA TYR A 151 10.30 3.86 4.14
C TYR A 151 10.70 5.25 3.69
N ARG A 152 11.94 5.60 4.00
CA ARG A 152 12.59 6.81 3.52
C ARG A 152 14.04 6.52 3.19
N GLN A 153 14.44 6.83 1.97
CA GLN A 153 15.84 6.75 1.56
C GLN A 153 16.21 7.93 0.67
N VAL A 154 17.34 8.59 0.98
CA VAL A 154 17.95 9.56 0.07
C VAL A 154 18.59 8.79 -1.08
N ILE A 155 18.16 9.08 -2.30
CA ILE A 155 18.66 8.47 -3.52
C ILE A 155 19.67 9.43 -4.15
N THR A 156 20.83 8.90 -4.50
CA THR A 156 21.92 9.62 -5.17
C THR A 156 22.21 8.99 -6.52
N ASP A 157 22.75 9.77 -7.46
CA ASP A 157 23.26 9.26 -8.73
C ASP A 157 24.67 8.66 -8.58
N GLU A 158 25.23 8.19 -9.69
CA GLU A 158 26.57 7.62 -9.78
C GLU A 158 27.71 8.61 -9.46
N THR A 159 27.42 9.92 -9.50
CA THR A 159 28.36 10.99 -9.12
C THR A 159 28.28 11.34 -7.62
N GLY A 160 27.32 10.76 -6.90
CA GLY A 160 27.01 11.08 -5.51
C GLY A 160 26.09 12.30 -5.35
N SER A 161 25.57 12.85 -6.45
CA SER A 161 24.61 13.96 -6.41
C SER A 161 23.25 13.47 -5.95
N VAL A 162 22.60 14.22 -5.06
CA VAL A 162 21.29 13.84 -4.51
C VAL A 162 20.21 14.02 -5.56
N LEU A 163 19.53 12.93 -5.92
CA LEU A 163 18.37 12.92 -6.82
C LEU A 163 17.07 13.27 -6.07
N GLY A 164 17.00 12.92 -4.79
CA GLY A 164 15.88 13.24 -3.91
C GLY A 164 15.73 12.23 -2.78
N ALA A 165 14.66 12.36 -1.99
CA ALA A 165 14.29 11.37 -0.98
C ALA A 165 13.08 10.58 -1.48
N LEU A 166 13.23 9.26 -1.61
CA LEU A 166 12.12 8.35 -1.85
C LEU A 166 11.41 8.12 -0.51
N GLU A 167 10.15 8.52 -0.44
CA GLU A 167 9.27 8.34 0.72
C GLU A 167 8.09 7.46 0.32
N ILE A 168 7.79 6.46 1.15
CA ILE A 168 6.69 5.52 0.93
C ILE A 168 5.83 5.50 2.18
N PHE A 169 4.55 5.83 2.00
CA PHE A 169 3.58 5.85 3.08
C PHE A 169 2.80 4.54 3.16
N ASP A 170 2.21 4.26 4.33
CA ASP A 170 1.52 2.99 4.60
C ASP A 170 0.18 2.80 3.90
N SER A 171 -0.38 3.86 3.33
CA SER A 171 -1.55 3.82 2.43
C SER A 171 -1.19 3.59 0.97
N GLN A 172 0.09 3.58 0.61
CA GLN A 172 0.55 3.51 -0.77
C GLN A 172 1.04 2.13 -1.16
N GLU A 173 0.80 1.76 -2.42
CA GLU A 173 1.53 0.66 -3.04
C GLU A 173 2.98 1.11 -3.31
N PRO A 174 4.02 0.41 -2.79
CA PRO A 174 5.40 0.85 -2.94
C PRO A 174 5.85 1.06 -4.38
N VAL A 175 5.38 0.23 -5.32
CA VAL A 175 5.75 0.39 -6.74
C VAL A 175 5.21 1.71 -7.34
N ASP A 176 4.07 2.20 -6.90
CA ASP A 176 3.54 3.50 -7.35
C ASP A 176 4.36 4.65 -6.79
N ALA A 177 4.70 4.58 -5.50
CA ALA A 177 5.52 5.60 -4.85
C ALA A 177 6.91 5.70 -5.50
N ILE A 178 7.54 4.56 -5.79
CA ILE A 178 8.80 4.49 -6.53
C ILE A 178 8.62 5.09 -7.93
N PHE A 179 7.58 4.70 -8.66
CA PHE A 179 7.36 5.20 -10.01
C PHE A 179 7.10 6.71 -10.05
N ALA A 180 6.30 7.23 -9.12
CA ALA A 180 6.03 8.65 -8.97
C ALA A 180 7.33 9.43 -8.65
N PHE A 181 8.19 8.91 -7.78
CA PHE A 181 9.50 9.47 -7.51
C PHE A 181 10.38 9.53 -8.77
N LEU A 182 10.31 8.50 -9.61
CA LEU A 182 11.09 8.42 -10.85
C LEU A 182 10.50 9.24 -12.01
N GLN A 183 9.22 9.61 -11.94
CA GLN A 183 8.49 10.24 -13.04
C GLN A 183 9.15 11.53 -13.58
N PRO A 184 9.66 12.46 -12.74
CA PRO A 184 10.36 13.65 -13.23
C PRO A 184 11.64 13.33 -14.03
N MET A 185 12.23 12.15 -13.83
CA MET A 185 13.48 11.72 -14.48
C MET A 185 13.23 10.94 -15.79
N LEU A 186 11.98 10.55 -16.09
CA LEU A 186 11.63 9.84 -17.34
C LEU A 186 11.94 10.66 -18.59
N ALA A 187 11.85 11.99 -18.52
CA ALA A 187 12.10 12.87 -19.67
C ALA A 187 13.60 13.02 -19.99
N THR A 188 14.48 12.74 -19.03
CA THR A 188 15.91 13.06 -19.11
C THR A 188 16.82 11.83 -19.10
N SER A 189 16.31 10.66 -18.70
CA SER A 189 17.13 9.46 -18.56
C SER A 189 16.49 8.22 -19.18
N THR A 190 17.31 7.46 -19.92
CA THR A 190 16.96 6.15 -20.47
C THR A 190 17.11 5.02 -19.44
N SER A 191 17.68 5.29 -18.27
CA SER A 191 17.95 4.28 -17.23
C SER A 191 16.83 4.13 -16.19
N VAL A 192 15.71 4.84 -16.34
CA VAL A 192 14.62 4.84 -15.33
C VAL A 192 14.03 3.45 -15.10
N GLU A 193 13.91 2.62 -16.14
CA GLU A 193 13.45 1.24 -15.97
C GLU A 193 14.41 0.41 -15.10
N HIS A 194 15.72 0.66 -15.22
CA HIS A 194 16.72 -0.03 -14.41
C HIS A 194 16.65 0.45 -12.96
N MET A 195 16.52 1.77 -12.74
CA MET A 195 16.33 2.34 -11.40
C MET A 195 15.06 1.81 -10.73
N LEU A 196 13.94 1.72 -11.47
CA LEU A 196 12.70 1.15 -10.97
C LEU A 196 12.90 -0.30 -10.50
N ARG A 197 13.54 -1.15 -11.32
CA ARG A 197 13.83 -2.55 -10.97
C ARG A 197 14.71 -2.67 -9.72
N GLN A 198 15.74 -1.84 -9.60
CA GLN A 198 16.64 -1.83 -8.45
C GLN A 198 15.92 -1.38 -7.17
N LEU A 199 15.16 -0.29 -7.22
CA LEU A 199 14.42 0.21 -6.07
C LEU A 199 13.34 -0.78 -5.63
N LEU A 200 12.63 -1.43 -6.57
CA LEU A 200 11.69 -2.50 -6.24
C LEU A 200 12.37 -3.68 -5.55
N GLN A 201 13.56 -4.07 -6.01
CA GLN A 201 14.30 -5.16 -5.39
C GLN A 201 14.67 -4.84 -3.93
N VAL A 202 15.05 -3.59 -3.63
CA VAL A 202 15.41 -3.17 -2.26
C VAL A 202 14.16 -3.02 -1.38
N VAL A 203 13.14 -2.33 -1.87
CA VAL A 203 11.96 -1.97 -1.08
C VAL A 203 11.04 -3.18 -0.84
N CYS A 204 10.87 -4.06 -1.84
CA CYS A 204 9.93 -5.18 -1.77
C CYS A 204 10.50 -6.45 -1.11
N GLN A 205 11.75 -6.45 -0.63
CA GLN A 205 12.36 -7.58 0.07
C GLN A 205 11.88 -7.70 1.54
N SER A 206 10.59 -7.90 1.72
CA SER A 206 9.85 -8.43 2.90
C SER A 206 10.00 -7.80 4.30
N THR A 207 11.02 -6.98 4.59
CA THR A 207 11.19 -6.35 5.92
C THR A 207 10.87 -4.86 5.94
N VAL A 208 10.77 -4.23 4.78
CA VAL A 208 10.62 -2.78 4.63
C VAL A 208 9.18 -2.40 4.28
N ALA A 209 8.69 -2.89 3.14
CA ALA A 209 7.31 -2.70 2.71
C ALA A 209 6.79 -3.96 2.01
N THR A 210 5.49 -4.22 2.14
CA THR A 210 4.82 -5.29 1.39
C THR A 210 4.34 -4.73 0.06
N CYS A 211 4.94 -5.19 -1.03
CA CYS A 211 4.47 -4.86 -2.36
C CYS A 211 3.38 -5.88 -2.77
N SER A 212 2.18 -5.40 -3.06
CA SER A 212 1.12 -6.25 -3.64
C SER A 212 1.37 -6.53 -5.12
N ARG A 213 2.17 -5.67 -5.79
CA ARG A 213 2.51 -5.79 -7.20
C ARG A 213 3.87 -5.19 -7.55
N THR A 214 4.31 -5.48 -8.77
CA THR A 214 5.60 -5.04 -9.32
C THR A 214 5.48 -4.10 -10.51
N ILE A 215 4.25 -3.83 -10.97
CA ILE A 215 3.96 -2.95 -12.11
C ILE A 215 3.19 -1.73 -11.59
N PRO A 216 3.65 -0.49 -11.85
CA PRO A 216 2.95 0.73 -11.42
C PRO A 216 1.54 0.86 -12.00
N LEU A 217 0.61 1.45 -11.23
CA LEU A 217 -0.76 1.73 -11.64
C LEU A 217 -0.83 3.21 -12.03
N LEU A 218 -1.12 3.48 -13.30
CA LEU A 218 -1.13 4.83 -13.83
C LEU A 218 -2.50 5.49 -13.76
N PHE A 219 -3.55 4.68 -13.86
CA PHE A 219 -4.92 5.17 -13.87
C PHE A 219 -5.82 4.21 -13.10
N ARG A 220 -6.68 4.77 -12.26
CA ARG A 220 -7.71 4.04 -11.51
C ARG A 220 -8.97 4.89 -11.49
N HIS A 221 -10.08 4.35 -11.98
CA HIS A 221 -11.36 5.05 -11.94
C HIS A 221 -12.53 4.08 -11.76
N PRO A 222 -13.41 4.27 -10.76
CA PRO A 222 -14.66 3.52 -10.68
C PRO A 222 -15.55 3.93 -11.84
N ILE A 223 -16.11 2.95 -12.54
CA ILE A 223 -17.02 3.17 -13.65
C ILE A 223 -18.44 2.95 -13.14
N VAL A 224 -19.21 4.04 -13.06
CA VAL A 224 -20.60 4.01 -12.61
C VAL A 224 -21.50 4.47 -13.76
N GLY A 225 -22.53 3.68 -14.05
CA GLY A 225 -23.49 3.97 -15.11
C GLY A 225 -24.38 5.17 -14.78
N PRO A 226 -25.10 5.69 -15.78
CA PRO A 226 -26.03 6.81 -15.60
C PRO A 226 -27.21 6.47 -14.67
N ASP A 227 -27.50 5.19 -14.47
CA ASP A 227 -28.50 4.64 -13.56
C ASP A 227 -27.95 4.36 -12.14
N GLY A 228 -26.67 4.64 -11.89
CA GLY A 228 -25.98 4.34 -10.63
C GLY A 228 -25.46 2.91 -10.53
N THR A 229 -25.54 2.12 -11.60
CA THR A 229 -24.98 0.76 -11.64
C THR A 229 -23.45 0.81 -11.54
N ASP A 230 -22.85 0.04 -10.63
CA ASP A 230 -21.40 -0.06 -10.48
C ASP A 230 -20.85 -1.12 -11.44
N TYR A 231 -20.02 -0.69 -12.40
CA TYR A 231 -19.38 -1.55 -13.40
C TYR A 231 -17.99 -2.03 -12.93
N GLY A 232 -17.58 -1.66 -11.72
CA GLY A 232 -16.26 -1.95 -11.17
C GLY A 232 -15.26 -0.83 -11.44
N THR A 233 -13.97 -1.12 -11.23
CA THR A 233 -12.89 -0.13 -11.36
C THR A 233 -12.03 -0.42 -12.59
N LEU A 234 -11.90 0.57 -13.49
CA LEU A 234 -10.94 0.54 -14.59
C LEU A 234 -9.55 0.85 -14.04
N GLU A 235 -8.61 -0.04 -14.30
CA GLU A 235 -7.20 0.08 -13.91
C GLU A 235 -6.32 -0.02 -15.16
N ILE A 236 -5.36 0.91 -15.30
CA ILE A 236 -4.38 0.90 -16.39
C ILE A 236 -2.99 0.93 -15.77
N TYR A 237 -2.22 -0.12 -16.04
CA TYR A 237 -0.88 -0.31 -15.52
C TYR A 237 0.19 0.22 -16.48
N TYR A 238 1.37 0.52 -15.95
CA TYR A 238 2.51 0.97 -16.74
C TYR A 238 2.90 -0.09 -17.78
N GLY A 239 3.05 0.35 -19.03
CA GLY A 239 3.33 -0.52 -20.18
C GLY A 239 2.09 -1.12 -20.86
N GLN A 240 0.87 -0.86 -20.35
CA GLN A 240 -0.36 -1.23 -21.06
C GLN A 240 -0.79 -0.14 -22.04
N GLU A 241 -1.37 -0.56 -23.16
CA GLU A 241 -2.10 0.35 -24.04
C GLU A 241 -3.47 0.68 -23.41
N PRO A 242 -3.83 1.95 -23.22
CA PRO A 242 -5.11 2.33 -22.61
C PRO A 242 -6.33 1.76 -23.34
N ALA A 243 -6.29 1.69 -24.67
CA ALA A 243 -7.38 1.13 -25.48
C ALA A 243 -7.64 -0.35 -25.14
N ASP A 244 -6.58 -1.15 -25.03
CA ASP A 244 -6.66 -2.57 -24.68
C ASP A 244 -7.19 -2.77 -23.25
N ALA A 245 -6.74 -1.95 -22.30
CA ALA A 245 -7.20 -2.01 -20.91
C ALA A 245 -8.68 -1.65 -20.79
N ILE A 246 -9.14 -0.60 -21.49
CA ILE A 246 -10.55 -0.19 -21.54
C ILE A 246 -11.40 -1.28 -22.19
N PHE A 247 -10.96 -1.82 -23.32
CA PHE A 247 -11.68 -2.87 -24.02
C PHE A 247 -11.80 -4.14 -23.16
N SER A 248 -10.69 -4.55 -22.52
CA SER A 248 -10.68 -5.69 -21.60
C SER A 248 -11.59 -5.51 -20.39
N PHE A 249 -11.67 -4.29 -19.85
CA PHE A 249 -12.58 -3.93 -18.75
C PHE A 249 -14.05 -4.04 -19.20
N ALA A 250 -14.39 -3.42 -20.33
CA ALA A 250 -15.75 -3.47 -20.90
C ALA A 250 -16.20 -4.91 -21.17
N TYR A 251 -15.30 -5.75 -21.70
CA TYR A 251 -15.59 -7.15 -21.99
C TYR A 251 -15.84 -8.00 -20.75
N LYS A 252 -15.08 -7.77 -19.66
CA LYS A 252 -15.31 -8.48 -18.38
C LYS A 252 -16.69 -8.18 -17.79
N TYR A 253 -17.20 -6.96 -17.95
CA TYR A 253 -18.54 -6.60 -17.53
C TYR A 253 -19.61 -7.26 -18.41
N ASP A 254 -19.40 -7.28 -19.72
CA ASP A 254 -20.30 -7.94 -20.68
C ASP A 254 -20.41 -9.46 -20.43
N GLN A 255 -19.31 -10.11 -20.03
CA GLN A 255 -19.34 -11.52 -19.60
C GLN A 255 -20.11 -11.78 -18.28
N GLY A 256 -20.41 -10.74 -17.49
CA GLY A 256 -21.33 -10.81 -16.34
C GLY A 256 -22.82 -10.78 -16.74
N ILE A 257 -23.12 -10.41 -17.99
CA ILE A 257 -24.47 -10.31 -18.57
C ILE A 257 -24.57 -11.31 -19.74
N GLN A 258 -24.58 -12.60 -19.42
CA GLN A 258 -24.96 -13.74 -20.30
C GLN A 258 -24.58 -13.68 -21.80
N SER A 259 -23.73 -14.63 -22.20
CA SER A 259 -23.96 -15.52 -23.36
C SER A 259 -24.73 -14.91 -24.55
N ALA A 260 -24.04 -14.19 -25.44
CA ALA A 260 -24.23 -14.28 -26.89
C ALA A 260 -23.34 -13.29 -27.64
N ALA A 261 -22.35 -13.84 -28.36
CA ALA A 261 -21.85 -13.36 -29.64
C ALA A 261 -21.37 -11.90 -29.74
N SER A 262 -20.11 -11.68 -29.33
CA SER A 262 -19.12 -10.88 -30.08
C SER A 262 -17.74 -11.17 -29.47
N THR A 263 -17.09 -12.23 -29.92
CA THR A 263 -15.74 -12.59 -29.46
C THR A 263 -14.76 -11.48 -29.89
N ALA A 264 -13.82 -11.12 -29.01
CA ALA A 264 -12.86 -10.05 -29.28
C ALA A 264 -11.85 -10.47 -30.35
N ILE A 265 -11.55 -9.64 -31.35
CA ILE A 265 -10.49 -9.96 -32.32
C ILE A 265 -9.12 -9.91 -31.61
N VAL A 266 -8.43 -11.06 -31.54
CA VAL A 266 -7.07 -11.16 -30.99
C VAL A 266 -5.99 -11.09 -32.07
N PHE A 267 -6.38 -11.26 -33.34
CA PHE A 267 -5.50 -11.11 -34.49
C PHE A 267 -6.34 -10.80 -35.73
N SER A 268 -5.94 -9.84 -36.55
CA SER A 268 -6.50 -9.64 -37.88
C SER A 268 -5.43 -9.10 -38.82
N SER A 269 -5.08 -9.84 -39.86
CA SER A 269 -4.02 -9.44 -40.80
C SER A 269 -4.25 -10.01 -42.20
N PRO A 270 -3.94 -9.25 -43.27
CA PRO A 270 -3.89 -9.80 -44.62
C PRO A 270 -2.77 -10.84 -44.73
N ILE A 271 -3.09 -12.00 -45.29
CA ILE A 271 -2.13 -13.08 -45.52
C ILE A 271 -1.64 -13.02 -46.97
N GLN A 272 -0.35 -12.77 -47.14
CA GLN A 272 0.30 -12.84 -48.45
C GLN A 272 0.41 -14.30 -48.89
N LEU A 273 -0.31 -14.65 -49.96
CA LEU A 273 -0.25 -15.96 -50.58
C LEU A 273 0.56 -15.82 -51.88
N GLU A 274 1.64 -16.60 -52.02
CA GLU A 274 2.59 -16.52 -53.15
C GLU A 274 2.00 -16.92 -54.52
N THR A 275 0.69 -17.11 -54.62
CA THR A 275 0.01 -17.65 -55.79
C THR A 275 -0.81 -16.63 -56.60
N GLY A 276 -0.71 -15.33 -56.30
CA GLY A 276 -1.51 -14.27 -56.94
C GLY A 276 -0.67 -13.16 -57.58
N SER A 277 -1.20 -12.55 -58.63
CA SER A 277 -0.63 -11.35 -59.27
C SER A 277 -0.72 -10.15 -58.34
N ALA A 278 0.11 -9.13 -58.57
CA ALA A 278 0.27 -7.94 -57.72
C ALA A 278 -0.99 -7.05 -57.51
N ASP A 279 -2.15 -7.44 -58.07
CA ASP A 279 -3.45 -6.76 -57.97
C ASP A 279 -4.52 -7.57 -57.19
N ASP A 280 -4.19 -8.73 -56.61
CA ASP A 280 -5.15 -9.54 -55.86
C ASP A 280 -5.31 -9.07 -54.40
N GLU A 281 -6.55 -8.80 -53.98
CA GLU A 281 -6.91 -8.55 -52.58
C GLU A 281 -6.44 -9.72 -51.69
N HIS A 282 -5.53 -9.44 -50.77
CA HIS A 282 -5.03 -10.45 -49.84
C HIS A 282 -6.12 -10.86 -48.83
N PRO A 283 -6.40 -12.17 -48.66
CA PRO A 283 -7.41 -12.62 -47.73
C PRO A 283 -7.00 -12.29 -46.29
N ILE A 284 -7.94 -11.74 -45.51
CA ILE A 284 -7.72 -11.36 -44.12
C ILE A 284 -7.99 -12.56 -43.23
N LEU A 285 -7.00 -12.94 -42.43
CA LEU A 285 -7.15 -13.93 -41.37
C LEU A 285 -7.49 -13.21 -40.08
N THR A 286 -8.68 -13.49 -39.53
CA THR A 286 -9.15 -12.97 -38.24
C THR A 286 -9.24 -14.10 -37.23
N LEU A 287 -8.64 -13.92 -36.05
CA LEU A 287 -8.80 -14.78 -34.88
C LEU A 287 -9.52 -14.00 -33.80
N TYR A 288 -10.42 -14.68 -33.11
CA TYR A 288 -11.12 -14.16 -31.96
C TYR A 288 -10.65 -14.80 -30.64
N ALA A 289 -10.92 -14.14 -29.53
CA ALA A 289 -10.58 -14.60 -28.20
C ALA A 289 -11.34 -15.90 -27.90
N GLY A 290 -10.58 -16.96 -27.59
CA GLY A 290 -11.10 -18.31 -27.38
C GLY A 290 -11.11 -19.18 -28.65
N ASP A 291 -10.76 -18.63 -29.81
CA ASP A 291 -10.59 -19.44 -31.02
C ASP A 291 -9.42 -20.41 -30.85
N GLU A 292 -9.63 -21.65 -31.26
CA GLU A 292 -8.52 -22.56 -31.49
C GLU A 292 -7.92 -22.28 -32.87
N VAL A 293 -6.68 -21.79 -32.89
CA VAL A 293 -5.96 -21.42 -34.12
C VAL A 293 -5.93 -22.56 -35.14
N ALA A 294 -5.82 -23.82 -34.68
CA ALA A 294 -5.85 -24.98 -35.57
C ALA A 294 -7.15 -25.09 -36.39
N ASP A 295 -8.31 -24.76 -35.80
CA ASP A 295 -9.61 -24.79 -36.50
C ASP A 295 -9.75 -23.64 -37.47
N VAL A 296 -9.42 -22.42 -37.03
CA VAL A 296 -9.53 -21.24 -37.88
C VAL A 296 -8.64 -21.38 -39.12
N LEU A 297 -7.40 -21.86 -38.95
CA LEU A 297 -6.50 -22.13 -40.08
C LEU A 297 -6.97 -23.28 -40.97
N PHE A 298 -7.68 -24.26 -40.44
CA PHE A 298 -8.27 -25.33 -41.24
C PHE A 298 -9.37 -24.79 -42.15
N HIS A 299 -10.29 -23.98 -41.61
CA HIS A 299 -11.37 -23.36 -42.38
C HIS A 299 -10.85 -22.32 -43.37
N PHE A 300 -9.99 -21.40 -42.92
CA PHE A 300 -9.33 -20.41 -43.78
C PHE A 300 -8.54 -21.08 -44.90
N GLY A 301 -7.80 -22.15 -44.59
CA GLY A 301 -7.06 -22.89 -45.59
C GLY A 301 -7.93 -23.63 -46.59
N ARG A 302 -9.11 -24.10 -46.20
CA ARG A 302 -10.07 -24.69 -47.13
C ARG A 302 -10.72 -23.64 -48.03
N GLN A 303 -11.00 -22.46 -47.50
CA GLN A 303 -11.60 -21.34 -48.23
C GLN A 303 -10.64 -20.74 -49.27
N HIS A 304 -9.34 -20.71 -48.95
CA HIS A 304 -8.31 -20.10 -49.79
C HIS A 304 -7.32 -21.12 -50.40
N ASN A 305 -7.70 -22.41 -50.45
CA ASN A 305 -6.91 -23.50 -51.04
C ASN A 305 -5.45 -23.61 -50.56
N LEU A 306 -5.21 -23.37 -49.27
CA LEU A 306 -3.89 -23.44 -48.66
C LEU A 306 -3.40 -24.89 -48.52
N THR A 307 -2.12 -25.09 -48.86
CA THR A 307 -1.46 -26.39 -48.66
C THR A 307 -1.26 -26.68 -47.16
N PHE A 308 -1.02 -27.95 -46.82
CA PHE A 308 -0.71 -28.33 -45.44
C PHE A 308 0.56 -27.63 -44.90
N PRO A 309 1.67 -27.54 -45.66
CA PRO A 309 2.85 -26.78 -45.22
C PRO A 309 2.56 -25.31 -44.90
N MET A 310 1.78 -24.61 -45.74
CA MET A 310 1.42 -23.21 -45.51
C MET A 310 0.62 -23.02 -44.21
N ARG A 311 -0.34 -23.91 -43.95
CA ARG A 311 -1.13 -23.90 -42.70
C ARG A 311 -0.27 -24.17 -41.47
N SER A 312 0.68 -25.11 -41.57
CA SER A 312 1.62 -25.42 -40.49
C SER A 312 2.53 -24.23 -40.16
N GLN A 313 3.00 -23.50 -41.17
CA GLN A 313 3.79 -22.29 -40.99
C GLN A 313 2.98 -21.18 -40.29
N LEU A 314 1.75 -20.92 -40.74
CA LEU A 314 0.85 -19.95 -40.09
C LEU A 314 0.58 -20.32 -38.63
N PHE A 315 0.33 -21.60 -38.35
CA PHE A 315 0.13 -22.10 -36.99
C PHE A 315 1.34 -21.80 -36.09
N GLY A 316 2.56 -22.10 -36.55
CA GLY A 316 3.78 -21.83 -35.80
C GLY A 316 4.05 -20.34 -35.53
N MET A 317 3.64 -19.46 -36.45
CA MET A 317 3.78 -18.01 -36.28
C MET A 317 2.79 -17.43 -35.25
N LEU A 318 1.58 -17.99 -35.19
CA LEU A 318 0.49 -17.47 -34.36
C LEU A 318 0.56 -18.00 -32.92
N CYS A 319 0.90 -19.28 -32.74
CA CYS A 319 0.84 -19.96 -31.44
C CYS A 319 1.96 -19.59 -30.45
N ASN A 320 2.91 -18.74 -30.84
CA ASN A 320 4.01 -18.29 -30.00
C ASN A 320 3.84 -16.83 -29.50
N ARG A 321 2.67 -16.22 -29.68
CA ARG A 321 2.43 -14.81 -29.37
C ARG A 321 1.21 -14.62 -28.47
N PRO A 322 1.38 -14.20 -27.20
CA PRO A 322 0.26 -13.70 -26.41
C PRO A 322 -0.43 -12.51 -27.14
N PRO A 323 -1.77 -12.38 -27.10
CA PRO A 323 -2.75 -13.16 -26.31
C PRO A 323 -3.32 -14.40 -27.01
N ILE A 324 -2.74 -14.85 -28.14
CA ILE A 324 -3.22 -16.01 -28.90
C ILE A 324 -2.88 -17.30 -28.14
N THR A 325 -3.90 -18.06 -27.76
CA THR A 325 -3.75 -19.34 -27.08
C THR A 325 -4.00 -20.49 -28.04
N CYS A 326 -3.02 -21.39 -28.21
CA CYS A 326 -3.20 -22.63 -28.94
C CYS A 326 -3.20 -23.80 -27.97
N THR A 327 -4.33 -24.51 -27.88
CA THR A 327 -4.44 -25.66 -26.97
C THR A 327 -4.16 -26.97 -27.69
N ARG A 328 -4.21 -26.99 -29.04
CA ARG A 328 -3.95 -28.20 -29.84
C ARG A 328 -3.31 -27.91 -31.20
N GLY A 329 -2.55 -28.88 -31.71
CA GLY A 329 -1.88 -28.81 -33.00
C GLY A 329 -2.70 -29.25 -34.23
N HIS A 330 -3.94 -29.74 -34.02
CA HIS A 330 -4.77 -30.31 -35.08
C HIS A 330 -6.20 -29.81 -34.99
N ALA A 331 -6.84 -29.57 -36.13
CA ALA A 331 -8.23 -29.11 -36.23
C ALA A 331 -9.25 -30.21 -35.89
N VAL A 332 -10.39 -29.85 -35.29
CA VAL A 332 -11.52 -30.76 -35.08
C VAL A 332 -12.36 -30.72 -36.35
N VAL A 333 -12.28 -31.78 -37.15
CA VAL A 333 -12.98 -31.87 -38.44
C VAL A 333 -14.34 -32.57 -38.29
N TYR A 334 -14.54 -33.31 -37.21
CA TYR A 334 -15.77 -34.04 -36.91
C TYR A 334 -15.90 -34.30 -35.41
N ALA A 335 -17.07 -34.01 -34.83
CA ALA A 335 -17.42 -34.35 -33.46
C ALA A 335 -18.83 -34.97 -33.45
N ARG A 336 -19.00 -36.06 -32.70
CA ARG A 336 -20.31 -36.70 -32.50
C ARG A 336 -20.54 -36.90 -31.00
N THR A 337 -21.62 -36.34 -30.50
CA THR A 337 -22.11 -36.58 -29.13
C THR A 337 -23.10 -37.74 -29.15
N PHE A 338 -22.95 -38.66 -28.21
CA PHE A 338 -23.94 -39.68 -27.93
C PHE A 338 -24.44 -39.47 -26.50
N ALA A 339 -25.74 -39.23 -26.35
CA ALA A 339 -26.39 -39.30 -25.06
C ALA A 339 -26.62 -40.77 -24.73
N ILE A 340 -26.05 -41.24 -23.63
CA ILE A 340 -26.43 -42.52 -23.03
C ILE A 340 -27.58 -42.18 -22.07
N GLU A 341 -28.81 -42.40 -22.51
CA GLU A 341 -29.97 -42.41 -21.63
C GLU A 341 -29.83 -43.62 -20.70
N THR A 342 -29.72 -43.37 -19.39
CA THR A 342 -29.67 -44.40 -18.34
C THR A 342 -31.02 -45.03 -18.08
#